data_AF-A0A098G546-F1
#
_entry.id   AF-A0A098G546-F1
#
_cell.length_a   1.000
_cell.length_b   1.000
_cell.length_c   1.000
_cell.angle_alpha   90.00
_cell.angle_beta   90.00
_cell.angle_gamma   90.00
#
_symmetry.space_group_name_H-M   'P 1'
#
loop_
_entity.id
_entity.type
_entity.pdbx_description
1 polymer ?
#
loop_
_entity_poly.entity_id
_entity_poly.type
_entity_poly.pdbx_seq_one_letter_code
_entity_poly.pdbx_strand_id
1 'polypeptide(L)'
;MPNFFTQCWSKISFPSTFASTTGQRNTQRAMAATEIAGTTLSTFTPVAVIPTKVAQTCLSIYSLFRSDLKIGEKAVQVLQGSIAAAQLGLAITMLFTAQSCATDDTGLCQGVLLTQLLYNGVMLTGWLPSEYSKEPYTAPVAQAEV
;
A
#
# COMPACT_ATOMS: atom_id res chain seq x y z
N MET A 1 23.07 20.30 0.81
CA MET A 1 23.59 19.08 0.14
C MET A 1 22.73 18.79 -1.11
N PRO A 2 23.06 19.34 -2.29
CA PRO A 2 22.21 19.25 -3.48
C PRO A 2 22.31 17.92 -4.25
N ASN A 3 23.32 17.08 -3.97
CA ASN A 3 23.61 15.88 -4.77
C ASN A 3 23.03 14.57 -4.21
N PHE A 4 22.38 14.59 -3.04
CA PHE A 4 21.80 13.38 -2.45
C PHE A 4 20.52 12.94 -3.19
N PHE A 5 19.66 13.90 -3.52
CA PHE A 5 18.40 13.63 -4.25
C PHE A 5 18.67 13.12 -5.66
N THR A 6 19.63 13.71 -6.38
CA THR A 6 19.99 13.28 -7.74
C THR A 6 20.64 11.90 -7.79
N GLN A 7 21.43 11.53 -6.78
CA GLN A 7 21.98 10.17 -6.66
C GLN A 7 20.93 9.12 -6.28
N CYS A 8 19.92 9.49 -5.49
CA CYS A 8 18.79 8.59 -5.21
C CYS A 8 17.96 8.35 -6.47
N TRP A 9 17.68 9.40 -7.24
CA TRP A 9 16.90 9.29 -8.48
C TRP A 9 17.60 8.50 -9.58
N SER A 10 18.92 8.60 -9.72
CA SER A 10 19.66 7.88 -10.77
C SER A 10 19.77 6.36 -10.53
N LYS A 11 19.56 5.90 -9.29
CA LYS A 11 19.49 4.47 -8.95
C LYS A 11 18.09 3.87 -9.10
N ILE A 12 17.08 4.69 -9.30
CA ILE A 12 15.72 4.24 -9.59
C ILE A 12 15.63 4.02 -11.11
N SER A 13 16.10 2.86 -11.57
CA SER A 13 15.72 2.38 -12.89
C SER A 13 14.22 2.09 -12.85
N PHE A 14 13.42 2.95 -13.50
CA PHE A 14 12.01 2.63 -13.76
C PHE A 14 11.99 1.40 -14.67
N PRO A 15 11.55 0.23 -14.18
CA PRO A 15 11.44 -0.95 -15.03
C PRO A 15 10.43 -0.64 -16.14
N SER A 16 10.62 -1.28 -17.30
CA SER A 16 9.81 -1.10 -18.52
C SER A 16 8.34 -0.84 -18.18
N THR A 17 7.81 0.26 -18.72
CA THR A 17 6.72 1.09 -18.20
C THR A 17 5.41 0.36 -17.83
N PHE A 18 5.22 -0.91 -18.22
CA PHE A 18 4.02 -1.70 -17.92
C PHE A 18 4.34 -3.20 -17.83
N ALA A 19 5.37 -3.59 -17.07
CA ALA A 19 5.75 -4.99 -16.88
C ALA A 19 5.63 -5.38 -15.39
N SER A 20 4.44 -5.86 -15.01
CA SER A 20 4.08 -6.24 -13.66
C SER A 20 3.76 -7.72 -13.57
N THR A 21 4.33 -8.35 -12.55
CA THR A 21 4.20 -9.77 -12.24
C THR A 21 2.79 -10.11 -11.78
N THR A 22 2.39 -11.37 -11.99
CA THR A 22 1.13 -11.92 -11.49
C THR A 22 0.93 -11.65 -9.99
N GLY A 23 1.98 -11.84 -9.20
CA GLY A 23 1.97 -11.59 -7.76
C GLY A 23 1.68 -10.13 -7.42
N GLN A 24 2.32 -9.19 -8.13
CA GLN A 24 2.08 -7.77 -7.92
C GLN A 24 0.66 -7.36 -8.30
N ARG A 25 0.11 -7.82 -9.44
CA ARG A 25 -1.28 -7.51 -9.83
C ARG A 25 -2.30 -8.01 -8.83
N ASN A 26 -2.17 -9.26 -8.40
CA ASN A 26 -3.07 -9.84 -7.39
C ASN A 26 -2.99 -9.08 -6.07
N THR A 27 -1.78 -8.68 -5.66
CA THR A 27 -1.58 -7.91 -4.43
C THR A 27 -2.18 -6.51 -4.56
N GLN A 28 -1.96 -5.80 -5.67
CA GLN A 28 -2.55 -4.47 -5.89
C GLN A 28 -4.09 -4.52 -5.91
N ARG A 29 -4.69 -5.57 -6.50
CA ARG A 29 -6.15 -5.77 -6.45
C ARG A 29 -6.66 -6.01 -5.02
N ALA A 30 -5.96 -6.82 -4.23
CA ALA A 30 -6.32 -7.05 -2.83
C ALA A 30 -6.18 -5.77 -1.99
N MET A 31 -5.13 -4.97 -2.23
CA MET A 31 -4.90 -3.68 -1.57
C MET A 31 -5.99 -2.67 -1.95
N ALA A 32 -6.36 -2.58 -3.23
CA ALA A 32 -7.44 -1.71 -3.68
C ALA A 32 -8.80 -2.13 -3.09
N ALA A 33 -9.11 -3.43 -3.11
CA ALA A 33 -10.36 -3.94 -2.52
C ALA A 33 -10.45 -3.66 -1.02
N THR A 34 -9.34 -3.84 -0.29
CA THR A 34 -9.28 -3.54 1.16
C THR A 34 -9.37 -2.04 1.44
N GLU A 35 -8.82 -1.17 0.59
CA GLU A 35 -8.94 0.29 0.75
C GLU A 35 -10.38 0.76 0.50
N ILE A 36 -11.04 0.25 -0.53
CA ILE A 36 -12.45 0.55 -0.83
C ILE A 36 -13.34 0.08 0.33
N ALA A 37 -13.13 -1.14 0.81
CA ALA A 37 -13.82 -1.65 1.99
C ALA A 37 -13.56 -0.75 3.21
N GLY A 38 -12.30 -0.38 3.47
CA GLY A 38 -11.93 0.49 4.60
C GLY A 38 -12.58 1.87 4.54
N THR A 39 -12.64 2.48 3.35
CA THR A 39 -13.29 3.78 3.13
C THR A 39 -14.80 3.69 3.30
N THR A 40 -15.40 2.57 2.89
CA THR A 40 -16.83 2.33 3.12
C THR A 40 -17.12 2.15 4.61
N LEU A 41 -16.27 1.39 5.32
CA LEU A 41 -16.40 1.14 6.75
C LEU A 41 -16.14 2.38 7.61
N SER A 42 -15.22 3.25 7.20
CA SER A 42 -14.92 4.52 7.90
C SER A 42 -16.12 5.46 7.94
N THR A 43 -17.02 5.36 6.96
CA THR A 43 -18.27 6.13 6.90
C THR A 43 -19.22 5.74 8.03
N PHE A 44 -19.19 4.47 8.47
CA PHE A 44 -20.04 3.98 9.56
C PHE A 44 -19.39 4.18 10.92
N THR A 45 -18.12 3.81 11.05
CA THR A 45 -17.34 4.05 12.27
C THR A 45 -15.86 4.27 11.94
N PRO A 46 -15.20 5.33 12.44
CA PRO A 46 -13.79 5.60 12.15
C PRO A 46 -12.86 4.49 12.66
N VAL A 47 -13.27 3.76 13.69
CA VAL A 47 -12.52 2.62 14.26
C VAL A 47 -12.52 1.40 13.33
N ALA A 48 -13.51 1.29 12.42
CA ALA A 48 -13.61 0.16 11.49
C ALA A 48 -12.54 0.18 10.37
N VAL A 49 -11.67 1.19 10.34
CA VAL A 49 -10.51 1.26 9.46
C VAL A 49 -9.33 0.43 10.00
N ILE A 50 -9.28 0.13 11.30
CA ILE A 50 -8.17 -0.62 11.91
C ILE A 50 -7.99 -2.01 11.26
N PRO A 51 -9.04 -2.85 11.11
CA PRO A 51 -8.87 -4.18 10.53
C PRO A 51 -8.37 -4.15 9.08
N THR A 52 -8.80 -3.15 8.29
CA THR A 52 -8.38 -3.03 6.90
C THR A 52 -6.92 -2.60 6.78
N LYS A 53 -6.45 -1.68 7.64
CA LYS A 53 -5.01 -1.31 7.68
C LYS A 53 -4.11 -2.43 8.18
N VAL A 54 -4.60 -3.26 9.11
CA VAL A 54 -3.90 -4.51 9.50
C VAL A 54 -3.78 -5.45 8.31
N ALA A 55 -4.89 -5.70 7.59
CA ALA A 55 -4.88 -6.56 6.41
C ALA A 55 -3.91 -6.05 5.34
N GLN A 56 -3.92 -4.75 5.05
CA GLN A 56 -2.99 -4.12 4.11
C GLN A 56 -1.53 -4.28 4.54
N THR A 57 -1.24 -4.10 5.83
CA THR A 57 0.11 -4.29 6.38
C THR A 57 0.57 -5.75 6.22
N CYS A 58 -0.30 -6.72 6.53
CA CYS A 58 -0.02 -8.15 6.35
C CYS A 58 0.20 -8.52 4.88
N LEU A 59 -0.64 -8.01 3.97
CA LEU A 59 -0.51 -8.24 2.53
C LEU A 59 0.82 -7.69 1.99
N SER A 60 1.20 -6.47 2.41
CA SER A 60 2.50 -5.90 2.05
C SER A 60 3.64 -6.76 2.59
N ILE A 61 3.64 -7.16 3.87
CA ILE A 61 4.69 -8.02 4.44
C ILE A 61 4.78 -9.34 3.66
N TYR A 62 3.66 -10.00 3.40
CA TYR A 62 3.63 -11.24 2.65
C TYR A 62 4.22 -11.09 1.24
N SER A 63 3.88 -10.01 0.54
CA SER A 63 4.38 -9.73 -0.80
C SER A 63 5.90 -9.47 -0.86
N LEU A 64 6.52 -9.00 0.23
CA LEU A 64 7.97 -8.81 0.30
C LEU A 64 8.75 -10.14 0.28
N PHE A 65 8.15 -11.21 0.81
CA PHE A 65 8.77 -12.54 0.83
C PHE A 65 8.48 -13.37 -0.42
N ARG A 66 7.57 -12.93 -1.31
CA ARG A 66 7.33 -13.60 -2.60
C ARG A 66 8.55 -13.49 -3.51
N SER A 67 9.04 -14.63 -3.99
CA SER A 67 10.23 -14.72 -4.84
C SER A 67 9.98 -14.26 -6.29
N ASP A 68 8.72 -14.19 -6.70
CA ASP A 68 8.28 -13.84 -8.05
C ASP A 68 8.10 -12.34 -8.28
N LEU A 69 8.24 -11.49 -7.24
CA LEU A 69 8.19 -10.03 -7.38
C LEU A 69 9.54 -9.43 -7.77
N LYS A 70 9.53 -8.49 -8.72
CA LYS A 70 10.70 -7.70 -9.09
C LYS A 70 11.10 -6.73 -7.98
N ILE A 71 12.36 -6.31 -7.95
CA ILE A 71 12.88 -5.34 -6.94
C ILE A 71 12.05 -4.05 -6.91
N GLY A 72 11.66 -3.52 -8.08
CA GLY A 72 10.80 -2.33 -8.15
C GLY A 72 9.39 -2.54 -7.57
N GLU A 73 8.83 -3.75 -7.71
CA GLU A 73 7.52 -4.09 -7.16
C GLU A 73 7.59 -4.24 -5.64
N LYS A 74 8.67 -4.86 -5.13
CA LYS A 74 8.96 -4.92 -3.70
C LYS A 74 9.09 -3.52 -3.10
N ALA A 75 9.76 -2.58 -3.80
CA ALA A 75 9.88 -1.21 -3.33
C ALA A 75 8.50 -0.52 -3.17
N VAL A 76 7.58 -0.73 -4.13
CA VAL A 76 6.19 -0.24 -4.01
C VAL A 76 5.49 -0.89 -2.81
N GLN A 77 5.68 -2.18 -2.58
CA GLN A 77 5.08 -2.88 -1.43
C GLN A 77 5.65 -2.42 -0.07
N VAL A 78 6.95 -2.14 0.02
CA VAL A 78 7.56 -1.53 1.22
C VAL A 78 6.96 -0.15 1.47
N LEU A 79 6.79 0.65 0.42
CA LEU A 79 6.23 1.99 0.55
C LEU A 79 4.76 1.94 0.97
N GLN A 80 3.93 1.13 0.31
CA GLN A 80 2.53 0.93 0.68
C GLN A 80 2.39 0.37 2.11
N GLY A 81 3.22 -0.60 2.46
CA GLY A 81 3.23 -1.21 3.79
C GLY A 81 3.65 -0.24 4.90
N SER A 82 4.67 0.59 4.67
CA SER A 82 5.10 1.58 5.67
C SER A 82 4.05 2.67 5.90
N ILE A 83 3.36 3.11 4.84
CA ILE A 83 2.26 4.07 4.96
C ILE A 83 1.05 3.42 5.65
N ALA A 84 0.70 2.17 5.32
CA ALA A 84 -0.37 1.44 5.99
C ALA A 84 -0.08 1.22 7.48
N ALA A 85 1.16 0.91 7.83
CA ALA A 85 1.60 0.78 9.23
C ALA A 85 1.53 2.13 9.97
N ALA A 86 1.90 3.23 9.32
CA ALA A 86 1.75 4.57 9.89
C ALA A 86 0.27 4.93 10.13
N GLN A 87 -0.61 4.62 9.19
CA GLN A 87 -2.06 4.80 9.34
C GLN A 87 -2.63 3.94 10.46
N LEU A 88 -2.15 2.70 10.61
CA LEU A 88 -2.52 1.82 11.72
C LEU A 88 -2.09 2.41 13.06
N GLY A 89 -0.86 2.92 13.17
CA GLY A 89 -0.36 3.59 14.37
C GLY A 89 -1.17 4.84 14.75
N LEU A 90 -1.52 5.67 13.76
CA LEU A 90 -2.39 6.82 13.94
C LEU A 90 -3.80 6.41 14.40
N ALA A 91 -4.38 5.37 13.80
CA ALA A 91 -5.70 4.86 14.17
C ALA A 91 -5.71 4.28 15.59
N ILE A 92 -4.66 3.55 16.00
CA ILE A 92 -4.50 3.06 17.37
C ILE A 92 -4.36 4.23 18.34
N THR A 93 -3.59 5.26 17.98
CA THR A 93 -3.41 6.45 18.83
C THR A 93 -4.75 7.16 19.04
N MET A 94 -5.54 7.37 17.98
CA MET A 94 -6.88 7.97 18.07
C MET A 94 -7.84 7.14 18.93
N LEU A 95 -7.72 5.81 18.91
CA LEU A 95 -8.51 4.93 19.77
C LEU A 95 -8.20 5.15 21.26
N PHE A 96 -6.92 5.32 21.61
CA PHE A 96 -6.51 5.56 22.99
C PHE A 96 -6.73 7.00 23.47
N THR A 97 -6.70 7.99 22.58
CA THR A 97 -6.98 9.38 22.93
C THR A 97 -8.48 9.73 22.88
N ALA A 98 -9.35 8.78 22.49
CA ALA A 98 -10.79 8.98 22.29
C ALA A 98 -11.12 10.19 21.40
N GLN A 99 -10.19 10.56 20.53
CA GLN A 99 -10.22 11.82 19.81
C GLN A 99 -10.81 11.60 18.42
N SER A 100 -11.87 12.34 18.10
CA SER A 100 -12.52 12.28 16.79
C SER A 100 -12.15 13.50 15.95
N CYS A 101 -11.67 13.27 14.73
CA CYS A 101 -11.33 14.31 13.76
C CYS A 101 -12.52 15.14 13.24
N ALA A 102 -13.72 14.95 13.79
CA ALA A 102 -14.90 15.73 13.44
C ALA A 102 -14.90 17.14 14.05
N THR A 103 -14.19 17.34 15.18
CA THR A 103 -14.26 18.58 15.97
C THR A 103 -12.91 19.17 16.34
N ASP A 104 -11.81 18.41 16.21
CA ASP A 104 -10.49 18.81 16.69
C ASP A 104 -9.51 19.09 15.54
N ASP A 105 -9.06 20.34 15.46
CA ASP A 105 -8.04 20.85 14.52
C ASP A 105 -6.62 20.51 15.00
N THR A 106 -6.41 19.26 15.42
CA THR A 106 -5.13 18.80 15.95
C THR A 106 -4.23 18.24 14.86
N GLY A 107 -2.91 18.37 15.02
CA GLY A 107 -1.92 17.84 14.09
C GLY A 107 -2.05 16.33 13.81
N LEU A 108 -2.76 15.60 14.68
CA LEU A 108 -3.10 14.19 14.49
C LEU A 108 -4.02 13.97 13.28
N CYS A 109 -5.06 14.80 13.11
CA CYS A 109 -6.00 14.69 11.99
C CYS A 109 -5.37 15.09 10.66
N GLN A 110 -4.50 16.10 10.69
CA GLN A 110 -3.71 16.46 9.52
C GLN A 110 -2.75 15.33 9.11
N GLY A 111 -2.16 14.62 10.08
CA GLY A 111 -1.34 13.43 9.84
C GLY A 111 -2.13 12.26 9.22
N VAL A 112 -3.35 12.03 9.68
CA VAL A 112 -4.27 11.02 9.10
C VAL A 112 -4.60 11.39 7.65
N LEU A 113 -4.96 12.65 7.38
CA LEU A 113 -5.27 13.11 6.03
C LEU A 113 -4.06 12.98 5.10
N LEU A 114 -2.87 13.41 5.54
CA LEU A 114 -1.64 13.32 4.74
C LEU A 114 -1.27 11.88 4.42
N THR A 115 -1.31 10.99 5.42
CA THR A 115 -0.98 9.58 5.19
C THR A 115 -1.99 8.90 4.28
N GLN A 116 -3.27 9.28 4.32
CA GLN A 116 -4.29 8.75 3.41
C GLN A 116 -4.11 9.24 1.97
N LEU A 117 -3.81 10.52 1.78
CA LEU A 117 -3.46 11.06 0.45
C LEU A 117 -2.21 10.40 -0.12
N LEU A 118 -1.19 10.21 0.72
CA LEU A 118 0.06 9.56 0.30
C LEU A 118 -0.17 8.10 -0.09
N TYR A 119 -0.95 7.36 0.69
CA TYR A 119 -1.31 5.97 0.39
C TYR A 119 -2.05 5.87 -0.94
N ASN A 120 -3.08 6.70 -1.15
CA ASN A 120 -3.85 6.70 -2.39
C ASN A 120 -2.98 7.07 -3.60
N GLY A 121 -2.07 8.03 -3.46
CA GLY A 121 -1.12 8.38 -4.52
C GLY A 121 -0.18 7.23 -4.89
N VAL A 122 0.38 6.55 -3.88
CA VAL A 122 1.23 5.38 -4.11
C VAL A 122 0.42 4.20 -4.69
N MET A 123 -0.83 4.03 -4.27
CA MET A 123 -1.73 3.01 -4.83
C MET A 123 -2.02 3.27 -6.30
N LEU A 124 -2.32 4.51 -6.70
CA LEU A 124 -2.58 4.85 -8.11
C LEU A 124 -1.37 4.57 -9.01
N THR A 125 -0.16 4.89 -8.52
CA THR A 125 1.08 4.65 -9.26
C THR A 125 1.49 3.17 -9.30
N GLY A 126 1.06 2.35 -8.33
CA GLY A 126 1.30 0.91 -8.32
C GLY A 126 0.23 0.11 -9.08
N TRP A 127 -1.04 0.43 -8.88
CA TRP A 127 -2.18 -0.32 -9.38
C TRP A 127 -2.46 -0.06 -10.85
N LEU A 128 -2.52 1.20 -11.30
CA LEU A 128 -2.83 1.50 -12.70
C LEU A 128 -1.82 0.85 -13.67
N PRO A 129 -0.48 0.99 -13.49
CA PRO A 129 0.47 0.35 -14.40
C PRO A 129 0.45 -1.18 -14.33
N SER A 130 0.01 -1.74 -13.19
CA SER A 130 -0.14 -3.20 -13.04
C SER A 130 -1.30 -3.75 -13.86
N GLU A 131 -2.40 -3.00 -14.01
CA GLU A 131 -3.54 -3.39 -14.86
C GLU A 131 -3.25 -3.23 -16.36
N TYR A 132 -2.48 -2.21 -16.74
CA TYR A 132 -2.02 -2.03 -18.13
C TYR A 132 -0.86 -2.94 -18.51
N SER A 133 -0.46 -3.86 -17.63
CA SER A 133 0.74 -4.61 -17.87
C SER A 133 0.61 -5.65 -18.98
N LYS A 134 1.57 -5.60 -19.90
CA LYS A 134 1.68 -6.49 -21.07
C LYS A 134 2.34 -7.84 -20.77
N GLU A 135 2.80 -8.08 -19.54
CA GLU A 135 3.36 -9.37 -19.17
C GLU A 135 2.27 -10.45 -19.09
N PRO A 136 2.50 -11.66 -19.64
CA PRO A 136 1.54 -12.75 -19.55
C PRO A 136 1.37 -13.20 -18.09
N TYR A 137 0.14 -13.56 -17.73
CA TYR A 137 -0.15 -14.11 -16.41
C TYR A 137 0.49 -15.51 -16.31
N THR A 138 1.51 -15.64 -15.46
CA THR A 138 2.00 -16.97 -15.07
C THR A 138 0.93 -17.64 -14.20
N ALA A 139 0.32 -18.72 -14.72
CA ALA A 139 -0.54 -19.57 -13.92
C ALA A 139 0.24 -20.13 -12.73
N PRO A 140 -0.39 -20.25 -11.53
CA PRO A 140 0.26 -20.92 -10.42
C PRO A 140 0.65 -22.33 -10.87
N VAL A 141 1.94 -22.67 -10.74
CA VAL A 141 2.40 -24.04 -10.93
C VAL A 141 1.62 -24.87 -9.91
N ALA A 142 0.69 -25.70 -10.39
CA ALA A 142 0.02 -26.68 -9.53
C ALA A 142 1.14 -27.45 -8.84
N GLN A 143 1.24 -27.31 -7.52
CA GLN A 143 2.16 -28.12 -6.75
C GLN A 143 1.71 -29.55 -6.99
N ALA A 144 2.48 -30.31 -7.77
CA ALA A 144 2.33 -31.74 -7.83
C ALA A 144 2.59 -32.23 -6.40
N GLU A 145 1.52 -32.66 -5.74
CA GLU A 145 1.60 -33.43 -4.50
C GLU A 145 2.57 -34.61 -4.75
N VAL A 146 3.64 -34.66 -3.95
CA VAL A 146 4.49 -35.84 -3.78
C VAL A 146 4.48 -36.20 -2.30
#